data_AF-A0A0N5C7P9-F1
#
_entry.id   AF-A0A0N5C7P9-F1
#
_cell.length_a   1.000
_cell.length_b   1.000
_cell.length_c   1.000
_cell.angle_alpha   90.00
_cell.angle_beta   90.00
_cell.angle_gamma   90.00
#
_symmetry.space_group_name_H-M   'P 1'
#
loop_
_entity.id
_entity.type
_entity.pdbx_description
1 polymer ?
#
loop_
_entity_poly.entity_id
_entity_poly.type
_entity_poly.pdbx_seq_one_letter_code
_entity_poly.pdbx_strand_id
1 'polypeptide(L)'
;MNFKNNNRLEIIDKKPVSVFNDRRSSEAFARDIVNIKNISGDSKPFYVMDLGRVQDLINFWTSNLPRVQPYYAVNCNYDTVLMNVLASSPSMGFFANSKEMVEKIFEFTDDSSRIFYGNSLLTGNNLNIAVKRNIPYITFYSLYDLKKIALQCPEVKLVLEVNIPSDVLSEDPSTHMGASIEEVPSILAAIYKLNLHLVGFSFSVGQDRQHPMAYRNAFTVIHSLFEMAEDFGLGKMSFINIGSGFSASNILEGRQFKIIADEINNSIDYFFPSTEYPDLNISAKPGKFFAASAFSLLTNIISKDIVDADAIVHQNYSTQRSAYVYKVNEGCYGSFSCKINNTIIPKCSPLFDEDASEDGQHFYGSVIGPSDCQIDIIQEVCHFRKMDVGEWLIWENMGAYSLSSYEEPFDLETTESLPPPVFYFVSNEDWQGIIGGSNKMNDQNCLESFYYQSLLTESVVGSIEDVHSITSTEEYEDEDTMEKLQELFNFFESVYS
;
A
#
# COMPACT_ATOMS: atom_id res chain seq x y z
N MET A 1 -20.73 21.27 -10.53
CA MET A 1 -20.84 20.37 -11.69
C MET A 1 -22.20 19.70 -11.63
N ASN A 2 -23.10 19.96 -12.58
CA ASN A 2 -24.37 19.22 -12.70
C ASN A 2 -24.18 18.19 -13.81
N PHE A 3 -23.84 16.96 -13.45
CA PHE A 3 -23.85 15.84 -14.37
C PHE A 3 -25.30 15.59 -14.82
N LYS A 4 -25.50 15.33 -16.11
CA LYS A 4 -26.80 14.92 -16.64
C LYS A 4 -27.09 13.50 -16.16
N ASN A 5 -27.61 13.39 -14.94
CA ASN A 5 -28.35 12.29 -14.32
C ASN A 5 -28.21 12.46 -12.80
N ASN A 6 -29.28 12.21 -12.06
CA ASN A 6 -29.43 12.26 -10.60
C ASN A 6 -28.15 12.02 -9.77
N ASN A 7 -27.38 13.09 -9.55
CA ASN A 7 -26.16 13.06 -8.77
C ASN A 7 -26.26 14.03 -7.61
N ARG A 8 -25.85 13.58 -6.43
CA ARG A 8 -25.50 14.47 -5.32
C ARG A 8 -24.00 14.44 -5.09
N LEU A 9 -23.47 15.52 -4.55
CA LEU A 9 -22.08 15.60 -4.11
C LEU A 9 -22.04 15.41 -2.60
N GLU A 10 -21.22 14.47 -2.18
CA GLU A 10 -20.89 14.26 -0.77
C GLU A 10 -19.41 14.59 -0.54
N ILE A 11 -18.97 14.58 0.72
CA ILE A 11 -17.60 14.94 1.08
C ILE A 11 -17.01 13.85 1.98
N ILE A 12 -15.80 13.38 1.63
CA ILE A 12 -14.94 12.58 2.50
C ILE A 12 -13.60 13.30 2.58
N ASP A 13 -13.11 13.58 3.80
CA ASP A 13 -11.84 14.27 4.03
C ASP A 13 -11.65 15.52 3.13
N LYS A 14 -12.66 16.41 3.13
CA LYS A 14 -12.70 17.66 2.33
C LYS A 14 -12.65 17.46 0.81
N LYS A 15 -12.69 16.22 0.31
CA LYS A 15 -12.72 15.88 -1.11
C LYS A 15 -14.13 15.54 -1.57
N PRO A 16 -14.59 16.09 -2.72
CA PRO A 16 -15.93 15.82 -3.23
C PRO A 16 -16.04 14.42 -3.83
N VAL A 17 -17.11 13.71 -3.48
CA VAL A 17 -17.46 12.39 -4.01
C VAL A 17 -18.76 12.50 -4.79
N SER A 18 -18.75 12.05 -6.04
CA SER A 18 -19.95 11.99 -6.88
C SER A 18 -20.76 10.73 -6.57
N VAL A 19 -21.94 10.91 -5.97
CA VAL A 19 -22.84 9.79 -5.65
C VAL A 19 -23.90 9.66 -6.73
N PHE A 20 -23.94 8.49 -7.36
CA PHE A 20 -24.87 8.12 -8.42
C PHE A 20 -25.97 7.19 -7.89
N ASN A 21 -27.14 7.18 -8.52
CA ASN A 21 -28.20 6.24 -8.13
C ASN A 21 -27.77 4.77 -8.26
N ASP A 22 -27.15 4.42 -9.40
CA ASP A 22 -26.74 3.06 -9.74
C ASP A 22 -25.21 2.98 -9.88
N ARG A 23 -24.65 1.76 -9.80
CA ARG A 23 -23.23 1.52 -10.08
C ARG A 23 -22.86 1.91 -11.51
N ARG A 24 -21.67 2.46 -11.69
CA ARG A 24 -21.11 2.86 -12.98
C ARG A 24 -19.70 2.30 -13.11
N SER A 25 -19.25 2.06 -14.34
CA SER A 25 -17.85 1.72 -14.59
C SER A 25 -16.96 2.97 -14.46
N SER A 26 -15.69 2.75 -14.13
CA SER A 26 -14.66 3.79 -14.15
C SER A 26 -14.60 4.48 -15.51
N GLU A 27 -14.74 3.74 -16.61
CA GLU A 27 -14.79 4.27 -17.98
C GLU A 27 -15.96 5.24 -18.20
N ALA A 28 -17.16 4.90 -17.73
CA ALA A 28 -18.34 5.73 -17.91
C ALA A 28 -18.21 7.06 -17.15
N PHE A 29 -17.68 7.03 -15.91
CA PHE A 29 -17.44 8.24 -15.14
C PHE A 29 -16.26 9.06 -15.71
N ALA A 30 -15.19 8.40 -16.13
CA ALA A 30 -14.06 8.98 -16.85
C ALA A 30 -14.51 9.79 -18.08
N ARG A 31 -15.40 9.23 -18.91
CA ARG A 31 -15.97 9.94 -20.08
C ARG A 31 -16.69 11.23 -19.68
N ASP A 32 -17.44 11.23 -18.59
CA ASP A 32 -18.12 12.44 -18.10
C ASP A 32 -17.13 13.52 -17.68
N ILE A 33 -16.06 13.16 -16.98
CA ILE A 33 -15.01 14.12 -16.57
C ILE A 33 -14.24 14.64 -17.80
N VAL A 34 -13.87 13.75 -18.73
CA VAL A 34 -13.18 14.14 -19.96
C VAL A 34 -14.02 15.10 -20.80
N ASN A 35 -15.34 14.87 -20.92
CA ASN A 35 -16.23 15.77 -21.63
C ASN A 35 -16.21 17.19 -21.02
N ILE A 36 -16.20 17.31 -19.69
CA ILE A 36 -16.10 18.61 -19.01
C ILE A 36 -14.73 19.25 -19.27
N LYS A 37 -13.64 18.48 -19.13
CA LYS A 37 -12.28 18.95 -19.34
C LYS A 37 -12.01 19.43 -20.77
N ASN A 38 -12.56 18.73 -21.76
CA ASN A 38 -12.48 19.12 -23.17
C ASN A 38 -13.18 20.46 -23.42
N ILE A 39 -14.34 20.71 -22.80
CA ILE A 39 -15.05 22.00 -22.91
C ILE A 39 -14.22 23.15 -22.31
N SER A 40 -13.51 22.89 -21.20
CA SER A 40 -12.63 23.88 -20.57
C SER A 40 -11.24 24.00 -21.19
N GLY A 41 -10.90 23.17 -22.19
CA GLY A 41 -9.56 23.13 -22.79
C GLY A 41 -8.47 22.62 -21.83
N ASP A 42 -8.84 21.83 -20.82
CA ASP A 42 -7.91 21.27 -19.84
C ASP A 42 -7.48 19.86 -20.24
N SER A 43 -6.25 19.69 -20.70
CA SER A 43 -5.70 18.39 -21.09
C SER A 43 -4.97 17.66 -19.97
N LYS A 44 -4.83 18.22 -18.76
CA LYS A 44 -4.02 17.64 -17.68
C LYS A 44 -4.49 16.22 -17.31
N PRO A 45 -3.55 15.27 -17.05
CA PRO A 45 -3.91 13.92 -16.65
C PRO A 45 -4.66 13.93 -15.33
N PHE A 46 -5.44 12.88 -15.06
CA PHE A 46 -6.20 12.75 -13.82
C PHE A 46 -6.57 11.30 -13.53
N TYR A 47 -6.89 11.02 -12.27
CA TYR A 47 -7.42 9.74 -11.82
C TYR A 47 -8.93 9.78 -11.64
N VAL A 48 -9.58 8.64 -11.83
CA VAL A 48 -10.90 8.36 -11.26
C VAL A 48 -10.79 7.23 -10.25
N MET A 49 -11.52 7.32 -9.15
CA MET A 49 -11.55 6.30 -8.09
C MET A 49 -12.98 5.82 -7.83
N ASP A 50 -13.18 4.51 -7.93
CA ASP A 50 -14.42 3.81 -7.57
C ASP A 50 -14.37 3.35 -6.10
N LEU A 51 -15.16 4.01 -5.24
CA LEU A 51 -15.23 3.65 -3.82
C LEU A 51 -15.97 2.33 -3.60
N GLY A 52 -16.97 2.00 -4.44
CA GLY A 52 -17.73 0.75 -4.34
C GLY A 52 -16.82 -0.45 -4.60
N ARG A 53 -15.85 -0.31 -5.51
CA ARG A 53 -14.84 -1.34 -5.76
C ARG A 53 -13.98 -1.66 -4.53
N VAL A 54 -13.64 -0.67 -3.70
CA VAL A 54 -12.90 -0.90 -2.45
C VAL A 54 -13.73 -1.75 -1.47
N GLN A 55 -15.02 -1.44 -1.34
CA GLN A 55 -15.93 -2.21 -0.49
C GLN A 55 -16.07 -3.67 -0.97
N ASP A 56 -16.16 -3.89 -2.29
CA ASP A 56 -16.18 -5.23 -2.86
C ASP A 56 -14.91 -6.02 -2.51
N LEU A 57 -13.74 -5.37 -2.54
CA LEU A 57 -12.46 -5.99 -2.23
C LEU A 57 -12.36 -6.33 -0.73
N ILE A 58 -12.85 -5.47 0.17
CA ILE A 58 -12.95 -5.76 1.60
C ILE A 58 -13.81 -7.01 1.81
N ASN A 59 -15.01 -7.05 1.24
CA ASN A 59 -15.92 -8.18 1.35
C ASN A 59 -15.32 -9.46 0.75
N PHE A 60 -14.63 -9.34 -0.37
CA PHE A 60 -13.95 -10.44 -1.05
C PHE A 60 -12.81 -11.01 -0.20
N TRP A 61 -12.00 -10.16 0.44
CA TRP A 61 -10.98 -10.60 1.40
C TRP A 61 -11.62 -11.34 2.58
N THR A 62 -12.57 -10.72 3.27
CA THR A 62 -13.23 -11.27 4.47
C THR A 62 -13.91 -12.61 4.19
N SER A 63 -14.51 -12.77 3.01
CA SER A 63 -15.20 -14.03 2.65
C SER A 63 -14.24 -15.18 2.35
N ASN A 64 -13.05 -14.91 1.79
CA ASN A 64 -12.10 -15.95 1.38
C ASN A 64 -11.01 -16.20 2.44
N LEU A 65 -10.67 -15.21 3.26
CA LEU A 65 -9.68 -15.31 4.34
C LEU A 65 -10.26 -14.83 5.68
N PRO A 66 -11.32 -15.48 6.21
CA PRO A 66 -12.06 -15.00 7.37
C PRO A 66 -11.24 -14.95 8.67
N ARG A 67 -10.13 -15.70 8.74
CA ARG A 67 -9.21 -15.72 9.90
C ARG A 67 -7.97 -14.85 9.74
N VAL A 68 -7.80 -14.21 8.58
CA VAL A 68 -6.60 -13.41 8.29
C VAL A 68 -6.96 -11.94 8.29
N GLN A 69 -6.47 -11.22 9.29
CA GLN A 69 -6.66 -9.78 9.39
C GLN A 69 -5.79 -9.04 8.35
N PRO A 70 -6.38 -8.24 7.45
CA PRO A 70 -5.60 -7.43 6.53
C PRO A 70 -5.05 -6.19 7.25
N TYR A 71 -3.75 -5.95 7.17
CA TYR A 71 -3.12 -4.66 7.47
C TYR A 71 -2.73 -3.98 6.17
N TYR A 72 -3.52 -3.00 5.74
CA TYR A 72 -3.32 -2.31 4.47
C TYR A 72 -1.95 -1.62 4.44
N ALA A 73 -1.14 -1.94 3.43
CA ALA A 73 0.18 -1.35 3.26
C ALA A 73 0.07 0.10 2.75
N VAL A 74 0.21 1.09 3.63
CA VAL A 74 -0.05 2.51 3.32
C VAL A 74 0.89 3.06 2.25
N ASN A 75 2.12 2.56 2.19
CA ASN A 75 3.09 2.89 1.14
C ASN A 75 2.63 2.48 -0.27
N CYS A 76 1.60 1.64 -0.40
CA CYS A 76 1.03 1.26 -1.69
C CYS A 76 0.25 2.42 -2.32
N ASN A 77 -0.58 3.09 -1.53
CA ASN A 77 -1.36 4.26 -1.92
C ASN A 77 -1.94 4.89 -0.64
N TYR A 78 -1.54 6.14 -0.36
CA TYR A 78 -1.93 6.90 0.83
C TYR A 78 -3.04 7.92 0.53
N ASP A 79 -3.81 7.74 -0.55
CA ASP A 79 -4.97 8.56 -0.84
C ASP A 79 -5.96 8.54 0.33
N THR A 80 -6.32 9.73 0.79
CA THR A 80 -7.09 9.89 2.02
C THR A 80 -8.54 9.39 1.91
N VAL A 81 -9.14 9.38 0.71
CA VAL A 81 -10.48 8.81 0.52
C VAL A 81 -10.41 7.29 0.55
N LEU A 82 -9.40 6.69 -0.09
CA LEU A 82 -9.12 5.25 0.03
C LEU A 82 -8.91 4.85 1.49
N MET A 83 -8.07 5.58 2.24
CA MET A 83 -7.82 5.29 3.65
C MET A 83 -9.09 5.40 4.49
N ASN A 84 -9.95 6.40 4.26
CA ASN A 84 -11.26 6.51 4.94
C ASN A 84 -12.18 5.31 4.67
N VAL A 85 -12.31 4.90 3.40
CA VAL A 85 -13.16 3.75 3.05
C VAL A 85 -12.62 2.47 3.68
N LEU A 86 -11.31 2.24 3.64
CA LEU A 86 -10.66 1.11 4.30
C LEU A 86 -10.87 1.15 5.83
N ALA A 87 -10.72 2.33 6.45
CA ALA A 87 -10.87 2.52 7.89
C ALA A 87 -12.30 2.22 8.39
N SER A 88 -13.31 2.38 7.52
CA SER A 88 -14.72 2.09 7.83
C SER A 88 -14.98 0.61 8.15
N SER A 89 -14.09 -0.29 7.73
CA SER A 89 -14.13 -1.71 8.10
C SER A 89 -13.37 -1.94 9.42
N PRO A 90 -14.03 -2.43 10.49
CA PRO A 90 -13.37 -2.64 11.79
C PRO A 90 -12.21 -3.65 11.75
N SER A 91 -12.26 -4.63 10.84
CA SER A 91 -11.22 -5.65 10.69
C SER A 91 -10.00 -5.14 9.91
N MET A 92 -10.09 -3.97 9.28
CA MET A 92 -8.98 -3.41 8.52
C MET A 92 -7.95 -2.80 9.46
N GLY A 93 -6.73 -3.34 9.47
CA GLY A 93 -5.57 -2.68 10.04
C GLY A 93 -4.80 -1.87 9.00
N PHE A 94 -3.74 -1.18 9.45
CA PHE A 94 -2.84 -0.42 8.61
C PHE A 94 -1.39 -0.79 8.93
N PHE A 95 -0.62 -1.07 7.88
CA PHE A 95 0.82 -1.30 7.98
C PHE A 95 1.59 -0.03 7.63
N ALA A 96 2.43 0.43 8.55
CA ALA A 96 3.30 1.58 8.36
C ALA A 96 4.77 1.17 8.39
N ASN A 97 5.57 1.80 7.53
CA ASN A 97 7.02 1.61 7.48
C ASN A 97 7.81 2.90 7.79
N SER A 98 7.14 4.00 8.11
CA SER A 98 7.76 5.25 8.52
C SER A 98 6.95 5.94 9.61
N LYS A 99 7.58 6.90 10.29
CA LYS A 99 6.90 7.74 11.29
C LYS A 99 5.78 8.55 10.67
N GLU A 100 6.02 9.09 9.48
CA GLU A 100 5.08 9.91 8.71
C GLU A 100 3.82 9.12 8.38
N MET A 101 3.97 7.85 7.98
CA MET A 101 2.83 6.96 7.74
C MET A 101 2.06 6.62 9.01
N VAL A 102 2.76 6.41 10.14
CA VAL A 102 2.10 6.23 11.43
C VAL A 102 1.23 7.45 11.75
N GLU A 103 1.81 8.65 11.69
CA GLU A 103 1.08 9.90 11.95
C GLU A 103 -0.09 10.07 10.99
N LYS A 104 0.08 9.71 9.71
CA LYS A 104 -0.99 9.73 8.71
C LYS A 104 -2.13 8.79 9.06
N ILE A 105 -1.85 7.56 9.51
CA ILE A 105 -2.87 6.58 9.92
C ILE A 105 -3.71 7.12 11.08
N PHE A 106 -3.09 7.85 12.03
CA PHE A 106 -3.81 8.46 13.15
C PHE A 106 -4.83 9.54 12.73
N GLU A 107 -4.78 10.05 11.50
CA GLU A 107 -5.85 10.91 10.96
C GLU A 107 -7.15 10.12 10.67
N PHE A 108 -7.07 8.79 10.54
CA PHE A 108 -8.20 7.92 10.15
C PHE A 108 -8.61 6.94 11.25
N THR A 109 -7.72 6.64 12.20
CA THR A 109 -8.02 5.76 13.33
C THR A 109 -7.20 6.13 14.55
N ASP A 110 -7.87 6.41 15.67
CA ASP A 110 -7.23 6.62 16.97
C ASP A 110 -6.85 5.30 17.67
N ASP A 111 -7.24 4.16 17.09
CA ASP A 111 -6.97 2.83 17.63
C ASP A 111 -5.60 2.30 17.18
N SER A 112 -4.60 2.43 18.07
CA SER A 112 -3.25 1.90 17.86
C SER A 112 -3.22 0.38 17.66
N SER A 113 -4.21 -0.37 18.13
CA SER A 113 -4.26 -1.83 17.96
C SER A 113 -4.43 -2.26 16.50
N ARG A 114 -4.93 -1.35 15.65
CA ARG A 114 -5.06 -1.53 14.20
C ARG A 114 -3.78 -1.19 13.44
N ILE A 115 -2.70 -0.78 14.12
CA ILE A 115 -1.44 -0.42 13.46
C ILE A 115 -0.42 -1.53 13.62
N PHE A 116 0.17 -1.93 12.50
CA PHE A 116 1.32 -2.80 12.44
C PHE A 116 2.52 -2.01 11.93
N TYR A 117 3.59 -1.92 12.72
CA TYR A 117 4.78 -1.20 12.31
C TYR A 117 5.89 -2.13 11.86
N GLY A 118 6.46 -1.89 10.69
CA GLY A 118 7.61 -2.66 10.20
C GLY A 118 8.45 -1.81 9.26
N ASN A 119 9.70 -1.58 9.65
CA ASN A 119 10.67 -0.78 8.91
C ASN A 119 11.98 -1.56 8.81
N SER A 120 12.55 -1.65 7.60
CA SER A 120 13.84 -2.29 7.36
C SER A 120 15.01 -1.59 8.05
N LEU A 121 14.81 -0.34 8.47
CA LEU A 121 15.76 0.48 9.21
C LEU A 121 15.18 0.88 10.56
N LEU A 122 15.33 -0.01 11.55
CA LEU A 122 15.01 0.26 12.95
C LEU A 122 16.08 1.15 13.59
N THR A 123 16.05 2.44 13.24
CA THR A 123 16.81 3.49 13.92
C THR A 123 16.11 3.90 15.22
N GLY A 124 16.83 4.56 16.13
CA GLY A 124 16.24 4.96 17.40
C GLY A 124 15.04 5.89 17.27
N ASN A 125 15.12 6.82 16.32
CA ASN A 125 14.02 7.74 16.01
C ASN A 125 12.79 6.98 15.45
N ASN A 126 13.02 5.95 14.64
CA ASN A 126 11.97 5.14 14.03
C ASN A 126 11.31 4.17 15.00
N LEU A 127 11.96 3.79 16.11
CA LEU A 127 11.36 2.95 17.16
C LEU A 127 10.57 3.79 18.17
N ASN A 128 11.01 5.03 18.46
CA ASN A 128 10.34 5.91 19.43
C ASN A 128 8.89 6.19 19.05
N ILE A 129 8.55 6.30 17.75
CA ILE A 129 7.17 6.52 17.34
C ILE A 129 6.23 5.37 17.77
N ALA A 130 6.71 4.12 17.70
CA ALA A 130 5.92 2.96 18.09
C ALA A 130 5.62 2.97 19.60
N VAL A 131 6.59 3.36 20.42
CA VAL A 131 6.41 3.53 21.87
C VAL A 131 5.45 4.69 22.16
N LYS A 132 5.72 5.88 21.59
CA LYS A 132 4.92 7.09 21.82
C LYS A 132 3.44 6.89 21.47
N ARG A 133 3.16 6.11 20.44
CA ARG A 133 1.82 5.84 19.92
C ARG A 133 1.24 4.51 20.42
N ASN A 134 1.89 3.81 21.34
CA ASN A 134 1.46 2.50 21.87
C ASN A 134 1.14 1.48 20.76
N ILE A 135 1.97 1.43 19.72
CA ILE A 135 1.81 0.45 18.64
C ILE A 135 2.19 -0.93 19.17
N PRO A 136 1.32 -1.95 19.03
CA PRO A 136 1.53 -3.24 19.66
C PRO A 136 2.63 -4.08 19.01
N TYR A 137 2.72 -4.09 17.67
CA TYR A 137 3.55 -5.02 16.91
C TYR A 137 4.66 -4.30 16.15
N ILE A 138 5.89 -4.82 16.27
CA ILE A 138 7.04 -4.43 15.46
C ILE A 138 7.62 -5.64 14.73
N THR A 139 7.86 -5.50 13.42
CA THR A 139 8.65 -6.48 12.65
C THR A 139 10.14 -6.19 12.78
N PHE A 140 10.96 -7.23 12.90
CA PHE A 140 12.41 -7.17 12.81
C PHE A 140 12.95 -8.45 12.14
N TYR A 141 14.19 -8.42 11.67
CA TYR A 141 14.79 -9.60 11.02
C TYR A 141 16.30 -9.77 11.27
N SER A 142 16.95 -8.93 12.06
CA SER A 142 18.38 -9.08 12.34
C SER A 142 18.70 -9.07 13.84
N LEU A 143 19.78 -9.77 14.20
CA LEU A 143 20.37 -9.71 15.55
C LEU A 143 20.75 -8.29 15.96
N TYR A 144 21.15 -7.44 15.00
CA TYR A 144 21.58 -6.07 15.26
C TYR A 144 20.42 -5.18 15.73
N ASP A 145 19.19 -5.51 15.36
CA ASP A 145 18.00 -4.75 15.75
C ASP A 145 17.60 -5.00 17.20
N LEU A 146 17.81 -6.22 17.71
CA LEU A 146 17.41 -6.62 19.05
C LEU A 146 18.02 -5.75 20.15
N LYS A 147 19.29 -5.33 20.01
CA LYS A 147 19.94 -4.43 20.97
C LYS A 147 19.22 -3.10 21.08
N LYS A 148 18.82 -2.51 19.94
CA LYS A 148 18.13 -1.22 19.90
C LYS A 148 16.72 -1.35 20.48
N ILE A 149 16.04 -2.44 20.14
CA ILE A 149 14.71 -2.76 20.65
C ILE A 149 14.74 -2.91 22.18
N ALA A 150 15.68 -3.68 22.73
CA ALA A 150 15.83 -3.87 24.17
C ALA A 150 16.07 -2.56 24.93
N LEU A 151 16.82 -1.62 24.34
CA LEU A 151 17.09 -0.33 24.95
C LEU A 151 15.91 0.65 24.88
N GLN A 152 15.08 0.58 23.84
CA GLN A 152 14.10 1.65 23.54
C GLN A 152 12.64 1.24 23.68
N CYS A 153 12.32 -0.02 23.43
CA CYS A 153 10.96 -0.54 23.41
C CYS A 153 10.89 -2.01 23.87
N PRO A 154 11.43 -2.36 25.06
CA PRO A 154 11.51 -3.75 25.52
C PRO A 154 10.14 -4.43 25.70
N GLU A 155 9.07 -3.66 25.89
CA GLU A 155 7.71 -4.17 26.12
C GLU A 155 6.91 -4.44 24.83
N VAL A 156 7.46 -4.10 23.65
CA VAL A 156 6.74 -4.26 22.39
C VAL A 156 6.63 -5.73 21.98
N LYS A 157 5.54 -6.10 21.30
CA LYS A 157 5.39 -7.44 20.75
C LYS A 157 6.19 -7.56 19.47
N LEU A 158 7.17 -8.45 19.46
CA LEU A 158 8.06 -8.66 18.33
C LEU A 158 7.54 -9.76 17.42
N VAL A 159 7.61 -9.50 16.12
CA VAL A 159 7.32 -10.48 15.06
C VAL A 159 8.58 -10.64 14.21
N LEU A 160 9.18 -11.82 14.23
CA LEU A 160 10.40 -12.11 13.48
C LEU A 160 10.06 -12.41 12.01
N GLU A 161 10.53 -11.56 11.09
CA GLU A 161 10.40 -11.82 9.66
C GLU A 161 11.49 -12.79 9.19
N VAL A 162 11.07 -13.90 8.59
CA VAL A 162 11.95 -14.98 8.12
C VAL A 162 11.89 -15.12 6.61
N ASN A 163 13.04 -15.43 6.04
CA ASN A 163 13.18 -15.78 4.64
C ASN A 163 12.85 -17.25 4.45
N ILE A 164 11.79 -17.55 3.69
CA ILE A 164 11.42 -18.93 3.39
C ILE A 164 12.13 -19.35 2.09
N PRO A 165 13.00 -20.38 2.13
CA PRO A 165 13.69 -20.87 0.95
C PRO A 165 12.71 -21.32 -0.13
N SER A 166 13.03 -21.00 -1.39
CA SER A 166 12.22 -21.35 -2.56
C SER A 166 13.13 -21.72 -3.73
N ASP A 167 12.82 -22.82 -4.41
CA ASP A 167 13.52 -23.26 -5.62
C ASP A 167 13.14 -22.42 -6.85
N VAL A 168 12.07 -21.64 -6.75
CA VAL A 168 11.61 -20.72 -7.81
C VAL A 168 12.36 -19.40 -7.67
N LEU A 169 13.01 -18.93 -8.74
CA LEU A 169 13.64 -17.61 -8.78
C LEU A 169 12.57 -16.50 -8.73
N SER A 170 12.92 -15.33 -8.19
CA SER A 170 12.04 -14.15 -8.15
C SER A 170 12.83 -12.91 -8.48
N GLU A 171 12.16 -11.96 -9.11
CA GLU A 171 12.66 -10.61 -9.34
C GLU A 171 12.16 -9.64 -8.24
N ASP A 172 11.27 -10.09 -7.36
CA ASP A 172 10.77 -9.35 -6.21
C ASP A 172 11.80 -9.34 -5.07
N PRO A 173 12.39 -8.18 -4.74
CA PRO A 173 13.41 -8.07 -3.69
C PRO A 173 12.87 -8.44 -2.30
N SER A 174 11.55 -8.35 -2.07
CA SER A 174 10.94 -8.74 -0.79
C SER A 174 11.12 -10.22 -0.48
N THR A 175 11.35 -11.07 -1.50
CA THR A 175 11.62 -12.51 -1.31
C THR A 175 13.00 -12.80 -0.73
N HIS A 176 13.88 -11.80 -0.71
CA HIS A 176 15.23 -11.90 -0.15
C HIS A 176 15.35 -11.20 1.21
N MET A 177 14.26 -10.63 1.72
CA MET A 177 14.19 -10.02 3.05
C MET A 177 13.91 -11.09 4.12
N GLY A 178 14.20 -10.75 5.38
CA GLY A 178 14.00 -11.64 6.53
C GLY A 178 15.27 -12.38 6.95
N ALA A 179 15.27 -12.89 8.18
CA ALA A 179 16.33 -13.73 8.72
C ALA A 179 16.38 -15.06 7.96
N SER A 180 17.58 -15.55 7.64
CA SER A 180 17.70 -16.91 7.09
C SER A 180 17.33 -17.93 8.15
N ILE A 181 16.86 -19.12 7.74
CA ILE A 181 16.46 -20.17 8.69
C ILE A 181 17.65 -20.60 9.57
N GLU A 182 18.87 -20.52 9.05
CA GLU A 182 20.12 -20.80 9.77
C GLU A 182 20.44 -19.76 10.85
N GLU A 183 20.00 -18.52 10.68
CA GLU A 183 20.20 -17.43 11.65
C GLU A 183 19.18 -17.46 12.79
N VAL A 184 17.99 -18.02 12.56
CA VAL A 184 16.88 -18.03 13.52
C VAL A 184 17.29 -18.56 14.91
N PRO A 185 18.01 -19.68 15.07
CA PRO A 185 18.43 -20.17 16.40
C PRO A 185 19.22 -19.13 17.21
N SER A 186 20.14 -18.41 16.54
CA SER A 186 20.93 -17.36 17.19
C SER A 186 20.05 -16.16 17.60
N ILE A 187 19.06 -15.82 16.77
CA ILE A 187 18.08 -14.77 17.06
C ILE A 187 17.21 -15.14 18.26
N LEU A 188 16.67 -16.36 18.31
CA LEU A 188 15.86 -16.84 19.43
C LEU A 188 16.66 -16.86 20.74
N ALA A 189 17.91 -17.31 20.70
CA ALA A 189 18.82 -17.28 21.84
C ALA A 189 19.04 -15.84 22.37
N ALA A 190 19.18 -14.87 21.46
CA ALA A 190 19.36 -13.46 21.83
C ALA A 190 18.08 -12.86 22.44
N ILE A 191 16.91 -13.16 21.88
CA ILE A 191 15.60 -12.73 22.42
C ILE A 191 15.42 -13.25 23.84
N TYR A 192 15.71 -14.53 24.07
CA TYR A 192 15.63 -15.14 25.40
C TYR A 192 16.55 -14.44 26.40
N LYS A 193 17.82 -14.22 26.01
CA LYS A 193 18.82 -13.55 26.87
C LYS A 193 18.45 -12.09 27.19
N LEU A 194 17.84 -11.39 26.24
CA LEU A 194 17.42 -9.99 26.39
C LEU A 194 16.04 -9.83 27.02
N ASN A 195 15.36 -10.95 27.35
CA ASN A 195 14.00 -10.98 27.89
C ASN A 195 12.99 -10.17 27.03
N LEU A 196 13.09 -10.32 25.71
CA LEU A 196 12.22 -9.65 24.74
C LEU A 196 10.98 -10.50 24.42
N HIS A 197 9.85 -9.83 24.15
CA HIS A 197 8.57 -10.49 23.93
C HIS A 197 8.34 -10.84 22.45
N LEU A 198 8.89 -11.97 22.00
CA LEU A 198 8.56 -12.55 20.71
C LEU A 198 7.16 -13.18 20.75
N VAL A 199 6.27 -12.74 19.86
CA VAL A 199 4.90 -13.29 19.77
C VAL A 199 4.69 -14.18 18.55
N GLY A 200 5.59 -14.16 17.58
CA GLY A 200 5.51 -15.04 16.42
C GLY A 200 6.34 -14.58 15.23
N PHE A 201 5.92 -15.00 14.04
CA PHE A 201 6.75 -14.93 12.83
C PHE A 201 6.01 -14.30 11.65
N SER A 202 6.77 -13.70 10.74
CA SER A 202 6.30 -13.13 9.48
C SER A 202 7.06 -13.76 8.32
N PHE A 203 6.42 -13.94 7.17
CA PHE A 203 7.09 -14.34 5.94
C PHE A 203 6.47 -13.63 4.73
N SER A 204 7.22 -13.55 3.63
CA SER A 204 6.70 -13.09 2.33
C SER A 204 7.02 -14.12 1.26
N VAL A 205 6.00 -14.49 0.47
CA VAL A 205 6.18 -15.36 -0.71
C VAL A 205 6.75 -14.57 -1.89
N GLY A 206 6.50 -13.27 -1.95
CA GLY A 206 6.79 -12.40 -3.11
C GLY A 206 5.63 -12.35 -4.10
N GLN A 207 5.51 -11.23 -4.82
CA GLN A 207 4.40 -10.97 -5.74
C GLN A 207 4.39 -11.89 -6.97
N ASP A 208 5.55 -12.36 -7.42
CA ASP A 208 5.74 -13.18 -8.62
C ASP A 208 5.74 -14.70 -8.34
N ARG A 209 5.79 -15.11 -7.07
CA ARG A 209 5.73 -16.52 -6.62
C ARG A 209 4.39 -16.91 -5.99
N GLN A 210 3.35 -16.09 -6.16
CA GLN A 210 2.03 -16.29 -5.58
C GLN A 210 1.36 -17.58 -6.10
N HIS A 211 1.51 -18.67 -5.35
CA HIS A 211 0.86 -19.95 -5.65
C HIS A 211 0.55 -20.75 -4.37
N PRO A 212 -0.44 -21.65 -4.40
CA PRO A 212 -0.89 -22.39 -3.20
C PRO A 212 0.23 -23.11 -2.45
N MET A 213 1.12 -23.81 -3.16
CA MET A 213 2.18 -24.61 -2.54
C MET A 213 3.24 -23.77 -1.83
N ALA A 214 3.42 -22.49 -2.19
CA ALA A 214 4.35 -21.61 -1.48
C ALA A 214 3.84 -21.36 -0.06
N TYR A 215 2.54 -21.13 0.09
CA TYR A 215 1.92 -20.95 1.39
C TYR A 215 1.95 -22.24 2.21
N ARG A 216 1.63 -23.40 1.61
CA ARG A 216 1.78 -24.71 2.28
C ARG A 216 3.20 -24.93 2.82
N ASN A 217 4.20 -24.66 1.99
CA ASN A 217 5.61 -24.81 2.36
C ASN A 217 6.01 -23.81 3.46
N ALA A 218 5.59 -22.55 3.33
CA ALA A 218 5.85 -21.52 4.34
C ALA A 218 5.23 -21.90 5.69
N PHE A 219 3.97 -22.33 5.73
CA PHE A 219 3.34 -22.78 6.98
C PHE A 219 4.03 -24.00 7.59
N THR A 220 4.60 -24.89 6.77
CA THR A 220 5.42 -26.01 7.27
C THR A 220 6.65 -25.49 8.03
N VAL A 221 7.36 -24.52 7.46
CA VAL A 221 8.54 -23.90 8.11
C VAL A 221 8.12 -23.13 9.36
N ILE A 222 7.08 -22.29 9.28
CA ILE A 222 6.58 -21.51 10.42
C ILE A 222 6.16 -22.40 11.58
N HIS A 223 5.55 -23.55 11.31
CA HIS A 223 5.21 -24.53 12.35
C HIS A 223 6.46 -25.04 13.08
N SER A 224 7.51 -25.42 12.35
CA SER A 224 8.78 -25.82 12.97
C SER A 224 9.45 -24.69 13.75
N LEU A 225 9.30 -23.43 13.32
CA LEU A 225 9.81 -22.27 14.05
C LEU A 225 9.03 -21.99 15.34
N PHE A 226 7.73 -22.26 15.37
CA PHE A 226 6.93 -22.21 16.59
C PHE A 226 7.44 -23.21 17.63
N GLU A 227 7.66 -24.46 17.23
CA GLU A 227 8.23 -25.51 18.09
C GLU A 227 9.62 -25.10 18.61
N MET A 228 10.49 -24.61 17.71
CA MET A 228 11.83 -24.15 18.07
C MET A 228 11.79 -23.01 19.11
N ALA A 229 10.92 -22.02 18.94
CA ALA A 229 10.82 -20.92 19.89
C ALA A 229 10.33 -21.38 21.28
N GLU A 230 9.43 -22.36 21.32
CA GLU A 230 8.99 -23.00 22.57
C GLU A 230 10.14 -23.77 23.24
N ASP A 231 10.95 -24.52 22.47
CA ASP A 231 12.13 -25.23 22.95
C ASP A 231 13.21 -24.29 23.54
N PHE A 232 13.34 -23.07 22.99
CA PHE A 232 14.19 -22.01 23.54
C PHE A 232 13.64 -21.40 24.85
N GLY A 233 12.41 -21.74 25.25
CA GLY A 233 11.77 -21.22 26.45
C GLY A 233 11.09 -19.85 26.27
N LEU A 234 10.79 -19.45 25.03
CA LEU A 234 10.10 -18.19 24.72
C LEU A 234 8.57 -18.28 24.88
N GLY A 235 8.06 -19.46 25.23
CA GLY A 235 6.64 -19.73 25.37
C GLY A 235 5.95 -19.96 24.03
N LYS A 236 4.62 -20.12 24.09
CA LYS A 236 3.81 -20.45 22.92
C LYS A 236 3.60 -19.21 22.05
N MET A 237 4.00 -19.30 20.79
CA MET A 237 3.76 -18.25 19.80
C MET A 237 2.25 -18.10 19.52
N SER A 238 1.82 -16.89 19.24
CA SER A 238 0.41 -16.50 19.06
C SER A 238 0.17 -15.62 17.84
N PHE A 239 1.16 -15.47 16.94
CA PHE A 239 1.07 -14.56 15.82
C PHE A 239 1.72 -15.09 14.54
N ILE A 240 1.03 -14.97 13.40
CA ILE A 240 1.60 -15.21 12.07
C ILE A 240 1.24 -14.04 11.15
N ASN A 241 2.22 -13.49 10.43
CA ASN A 241 1.98 -12.60 9.30
C ASN A 241 2.37 -13.30 7.99
N ILE A 242 1.42 -13.45 7.06
CA ILE A 242 1.63 -14.15 5.79
C ILE A 242 2.12 -13.23 4.65
N GLY A 243 2.48 -11.99 4.99
CA GLY A 243 3.16 -11.07 4.10
C GLY A 243 2.26 -10.40 3.07
N SER A 244 2.89 -9.96 1.98
CA SER A 244 2.28 -9.19 0.88
C SER A 244 2.24 -9.99 -0.41
N GLY A 245 1.89 -9.34 -1.53
CA GLY A 245 1.90 -9.94 -2.88
C GLY A 245 0.52 -10.31 -3.41
N PHE A 246 -0.52 -10.28 -2.59
CA PHE A 246 -1.90 -10.53 -3.02
C PHE A 246 -2.39 -9.50 -4.05
N SER A 247 -3.13 -9.98 -5.05
CA SER A 247 -3.74 -9.15 -6.08
C SER A 247 -5.12 -9.69 -6.49
N ALA A 248 -6.03 -8.79 -6.84
CA ALA A 248 -7.36 -9.10 -7.35
C ALA A 248 -7.79 -8.06 -8.39
N SER A 249 -6.83 -7.59 -9.20
CA SER A 249 -7.01 -6.46 -10.10
C SER A 249 -7.89 -6.82 -11.30
N ASN A 250 -7.92 -8.11 -11.66
CA ASN A 250 -8.75 -8.63 -12.74
C ASN A 250 -9.35 -10.00 -12.38
N ILE A 251 -10.21 -10.53 -13.26
CA ILE A 251 -10.91 -11.80 -13.05
C ILE A 251 -9.94 -12.99 -12.89
N LEU A 252 -8.81 -12.99 -13.61
CA LEU A 252 -7.82 -14.07 -13.51
C LEU A 252 -7.13 -14.05 -12.15
N GLU A 253 -6.65 -12.88 -11.73
CA GLU A 253 -6.04 -12.68 -10.41
C GLU A 253 -7.04 -12.99 -9.28
N GLY A 254 -8.29 -12.56 -9.40
CA GLY A 254 -9.34 -12.90 -8.42
C GLY A 254 -9.58 -14.41 -8.28
N ARG A 255 -9.55 -15.16 -9.39
CA ARG A 255 -9.63 -16.63 -9.36
C ARG A 255 -8.40 -17.25 -8.71
N GLN A 256 -7.21 -16.77 -9.05
CA GLN A 256 -5.96 -17.25 -8.45
C GLN A 256 -5.93 -16.99 -6.93
N PHE A 257 -6.33 -15.78 -6.50
CA PHE A 257 -6.44 -15.43 -5.09
C PHE A 257 -7.33 -16.40 -4.32
N LYS A 258 -8.49 -16.79 -4.87
CA LYS A 258 -9.38 -17.75 -4.20
C LYS A 258 -8.68 -19.11 -3.97
N ILE A 259 -7.97 -19.63 -4.96
CA ILE A 259 -7.23 -20.90 -4.82
C ILE A 259 -6.13 -20.78 -3.76
N ILE A 260 -5.42 -19.65 -3.74
CA ILE A 260 -4.41 -19.36 -2.72
C ILE A 260 -5.05 -19.26 -1.32
N ALA A 261 -6.19 -18.58 -1.21
CA ALA A 261 -6.92 -18.41 0.03
C ALA A 261 -7.46 -19.74 0.59
N ASP A 262 -7.98 -20.61 -0.27
CA ASP A 262 -8.42 -21.96 0.11
C ASP A 262 -7.24 -22.76 0.69
N GLU A 263 -6.06 -22.69 0.08
CA GLU A 263 -4.86 -23.38 0.58
C GLU A 263 -4.32 -22.75 1.89
N ILE A 264 -4.37 -21.43 2.03
CA ILE A 264 -4.03 -20.76 3.29
C ILE A 264 -4.96 -21.26 4.41
N ASN A 265 -6.28 -21.30 4.18
CA ASN A 265 -7.23 -21.81 5.18
C ASN A 265 -6.95 -23.27 5.53
N ASN A 266 -6.72 -24.14 4.53
CA ASN A 266 -6.39 -25.54 4.77
C ASN A 266 -5.09 -25.71 5.56
N SER A 267 -4.08 -24.87 5.27
CA SER A 267 -2.81 -24.87 5.99
C SER A 267 -2.96 -24.42 7.43
N ILE A 268 -3.76 -23.38 7.69
CA ILE A 268 -4.06 -22.95 9.05
C ILE A 268 -4.77 -24.06 9.83
N ASP A 269 -5.78 -24.72 9.23
CA ASP A 269 -6.49 -25.84 9.89
C ASP A 269 -5.58 -27.02 10.21
N TYR A 270 -4.64 -27.32 9.31
CA TYR A 270 -3.75 -28.46 9.44
C TYR A 270 -2.60 -28.22 10.43
N PHE A 271 -1.90 -27.08 10.32
CA PHE A 271 -0.71 -26.78 11.11
C PHE A 271 -1.03 -26.06 12.41
N PHE A 272 -2.11 -25.27 12.45
CA PHE A 272 -2.45 -24.43 13.60
C PHE A 272 -3.91 -24.62 14.02
N PRO A 273 -4.32 -25.85 14.39
CA PRO A 273 -5.70 -26.13 14.77
C PRO A 273 -6.09 -25.31 16.02
N SER A 274 -7.30 -24.74 16.01
CA SER A 274 -7.77 -23.85 17.11
C SER A 274 -7.86 -24.53 18.48
N THR A 275 -7.85 -25.86 18.53
CA THR A 275 -7.77 -26.63 19.78
C THR A 275 -6.41 -26.50 20.46
N GLU A 276 -5.34 -26.34 19.68
CA GLU A 276 -3.98 -26.18 20.17
C GLU A 276 -3.59 -24.70 20.21
N TYR A 277 -4.04 -23.91 19.25
CA TYR A 277 -3.70 -22.49 19.11
C TYR A 277 -4.95 -21.59 19.20
N PRO A 278 -5.63 -21.52 20.36
CA PRO A 278 -6.87 -20.74 20.50
C PRO A 278 -6.66 -19.23 20.39
N ASP A 279 -5.48 -18.73 20.76
CA ASP A 279 -5.13 -17.31 20.77
C ASP A 279 -4.32 -16.86 19.54
N LEU A 280 -4.21 -17.71 18.52
CA LEU A 280 -3.43 -17.41 17.31
C LEU A 280 -4.11 -16.33 16.47
N ASN A 281 -3.41 -15.21 16.30
CA ASN A 281 -3.77 -14.15 15.38
C ASN A 281 -3.00 -14.32 14.06
N ILE A 282 -3.72 -14.28 12.96
CA ILE A 282 -3.12 -14.38 11.62
C ILE A 282 -3.42 -13.09 10.88
N SER A 283 -2.39 -12.55 10.26
CA SER A 283 -2.46 -11.27 9.56
C SER A 283 -1.79 -11.35 8.20
N ALA A 284 -2.09 -10.39 7.35
CA ALA A 284 -1.41 -10.18 6.07
C ALA A 284 -1.13 -8.69 5.87
N LYS A 285 -0.28 -8.37 4.88
CA LYS A 285 0.09 -7.01 4.47
C LYS A 285 -0.33 -6.73 3.01
N PRO A 286 -1.63 -6.79 2.67
CA PRO A 286 -2.09 -6.47 1.31
C PRO A 286 -2.00 -4.97 1.03
N GLY A 287 -1.39 -4.59 -0.10
CA GLY A 287 -1.45 -3.24 -0.65
C GLY A 287 -2.20 -3.23 -1.97
N LYS A 288 -1.54 -3.75 -3.02
CA LYS A 288 -2.06 -3.86 -4.39
C LYS A 288 -3.47 -4.43 -4.47
N PHE A 289 -3.77 -5.45 -3.66
CA PHE A 289 -5.09 -6.07 -3.57
C PHE A 289 -6.23 -5.06 -3.38
N PHE A 290 -6.06 -4.06 -2.51
CA PHE A 290 -7.11 -3.08 -2.18
C PHE A 290 -7.08 -1.83 -3.06
N ALA A 291 -5.90 -1.44 -3.54
CA ALA A 291 -5.73 -0.17 -4.22
C ALA A 291 -5.83 -0.28 -5.76
N ALA A 292 -5.24 -1.31 -6.38
CA ALA A 292 -4.98 -1.33 -7.83
C ALA A 292 -6.24 -1.09 -8.68
N SER A 293 -7.23 -1.98 -8.60
CA SER A 293 -8.45 -1.89 -9.42
C SER A 293 -9.44 -0.79 -9.03
N ALA A 294 -9.20 -0.09 -7.91
CA ALA A 294 -10.06 1.01 -7.49
C ALA A 294 -9.77 2.30 -8.26
N PHE A 295 -8.61 2.44 -8.90
CA PHE A 295 -8.21 3.66 -9.61
C PHE A 295 -7.95 3.39 -11.08
N SER A 296 -8.31 4.36 -11.92
CA SER A 296 -7.93 4.41 -13.33
C SER A 296 -7.31 5.77 -13.64
N LEU A 297 -6.16 5.77 -14.32
CA LEU A 297 -5.47 6.98 -14.75
C LEU A 297 -5.91 7.33 -16.17
N LEU A 298 -6.10 8.61 -16.44
CA LEU A 298 -6.44 9.14 -17.74
C LEU A 298 -5.33 10.08 -18.21
N THR A 299 -4.83 9.81 -19.42
CA THR A 299 -3.79 10.63 -20.05
C THR A 299 -4.26 11.16 -21.41
N ASN A 300 -3.74 12.32 -21.79
CA ASN A 300 -4.04 12.94 -23.07
C ASN A 300 -2.88 12.74 -24.05
N ILE A 301 -3.19 12.45 -25.32
CA ILE A 301 -2.18 12.36 -26.38
C ILE A 301 -1.73 13.77 -26.75
N ILE A 302 -0.47 14.10 -26.49
CA ILE A 302 0.12 15.42 -26.76
C ILE A 302 0.95 15.46 -28.04
N SER A 303 1.45 14.32 -28.51
CA SER A 303 2.12 14.20 -29.80
C SER A 303 1.86 12.84 -30.41
N LYS A 304 2.00 12.76 -31.73
CA LYS A 304 1.81 11.54 -32.52
C LYS A 304 2.78 11.54 -33.69
N ASP A 305 3.54 10.46 -33.81
CA ASP A 305 4.44 10.20 -34.92
C ASP A 305 4.01 8.96 -35.71
N ILE A 306 4.35 8.94 -36.99
CA ILE A 306 4.09 7.81 -37.89
C ILE A 306 5.41 7.11 -38.16
N VAL A 307 5.45 5.80 -37.91
CA VAL A 307 6.62 4.96 -38.10
C VAL A 307 6.27 3.73 -38.93
N ASP A 308 7.30 2.97 -39.32
CA ASP A 308 7.12 1.64 -39.88
C ASP A 308 6.74 0.65 -38.77
N ALA A 309 5.79 -0.25 -39.03
CA ALA A 309 5.34 -1.25 -38.06
C ALA A 309 6.49 -2.12 -37.57
N ASP A 310 7.44 -2.45 -38.45
CA ASP A 310 8.63 -3.24 -38.13
C ASP A 310 9.47 -2.61 -36.99
N ALA A 311 9.40 -1.28 -36.82
CA ALA A 311 10.11 -0.57 -35.75
C ALA A 311 9.52 -0.80 -34.35
N ILE A 312 8.25 -1.21 -34.24
CA ILE A 312 7.54 -1.43 -32.97
C ILE A 312 7.46 -2.91 -32.62
N VAL A 313 7.04 -3.72 -33.59
CA VAL A 313 6.76 -5.15 -33.38
C VAL A 313 7.97 -6.05 -33.57
N HIS A 314 9.09 -5.50 -34.09
CA HIS A 314 10.31 -6.25 -34.40
C HIS A 314 10.10 -7.52 -35.25
N GLN A 315 9.08 -7.50 -36.11
CA GLN A 315 8.81 -8.56 -37.09
C GLN A 315 9.07 -7.99 -38.48
N ASN A 316 9.70 -8.77 -39.37
CA ASN A 316 9.86 -8.38 -40.78
C ASN A 316 8.54 -8.61 -41.51
N TYR A 317 7.66 -7.62 -41.55
CA TYR A 317 6.46 -7.72 -42.38
C TYR A 317 6.85 -7.65 -43.86
N SER A 318 6.25 -8.50 -44.69
CA SER A 318 6.52 -8.54 -46.14
C SER A 318 6.04 -7.28 -46.90
N THR A 319 5.32 -6.38 -46.23
CA THR A 319 4.75 -5.15 -46.78
C THR A 319 4.87 -4.04 -45.75
N GLN A 320 5.31 -2.85 -46.18
CA GLN A 320 5.40 -1.67 -45.32
C GLN A 320 4.02 -1.32 -44.73
N ARG A 321 3.89 -1.36 -43.40
CA ARG A 321 2.64 -1.01 -42.70
C ARG A 321 2.93 0.16 -41.77
N SER A 322 2.08 1.17 -41.78
CA SER A 322 2.21 2.29 -40.84
C SER A 322 1.84 1.85 -39.43
N ALA A 323 2.61 2.32 -38.46
CA ALA A 323 2.33 2.25 -37.03
C ALA A 323 2.47 3.64 -36.40
N TYR A 324 2.02 3.79 -35.15
CA TYR A 324 1.96 5.10 -34.50
C TYR A 324 2.67 5.12 -33.16
N VAL A 325 3.46 6.16 -32.91
CA VAL A 325 4.02 6.44 -31.58
C VAL A 325 3.23 7.58 -30.97
N TYR A 326 2.58 7.31 -29.84
CA TYR A 326 1.75 8.26 -29.10
C TYR A 326 2.52 8.76 -27.88
N LYS A 327 2.79 10.06 -27.82
CA LYS A 327 3.35 10.72 -26.65
C LYS A 327 2.22 11.23 -25.76
N VAL A 328 2.22 10.87 -24.49
CA VAL A 328 1.22 11.31 -23.51
C VAL A 328 1.81 12.27 -22.48
N ASN A 329 0.95 12.96 -21.74
CA ASN A 329 1.33 13.99 -20.77
C ASN A 329 1.62 13.48 -19.34
N GLU A 330 1.97 12.21 -19.21
CA GLU A 330 2.38 11.56 -17.97
C GLU A 330 3.33 10.40 -18.32
N GLY A 331 4.29 10.06 -17.45
CA GLY A 331 5.36 9.12 -17.76
C GLY A 331 5.85 8.29 -16.59
N CYS A 332 6.90 7.51 -16.83
CA CYS A 332 7.53 6.60 -15.87
C CYS A 332 8.14 7.32 -14.66
N TYR A 333 8.37 8.64 -14.76
CA TYR A 333 8.88 9.47 -13.66
C TYR A 333 7.78 10.05 -12.76
N GLY A 334 6.51 9.93 -13.16
CA GLY A 334 5.36 10.29 -12.36
C GLY A 334 4.53 9.06 -12.07
N SER A 335 3.32 9.04 -12.63
CA SER A 335 2.32 8.01 -12.31
C SER A 335 2.69 6.59 -12.76
N PHE A 336 3.56 6.45 -13.76
CA PHE A 336 3.99 5.15 -14.28
C PHE A 336 5.30 4.63 -13.64
N SER A 337 5.74 5.22 -12.52
CA SER A 337 6.88 4.71 -11.74
C SER A 337 6.69 3.26 -11.26
N CYS A 338 5.43 2.83 -11.10
CA CYS A 338 5.07 1.42 -10.89
C CYS A 338 5.66 0.45 -11.93
N LYS A 339 5.86 0.90 -13.18
CA LYS A 339 6.50 0.09 -14.23
C LYS A 339 7.99 -0.10 -13.96
N ILE A 340 8.70 0.97 -13.58
CA ILE A 340 10.14 0.92 -13.26
C ILE A 340 10.38 -0.04 -12.09
N ASN A 341 9.50 0.00 -11.08
CA ASN A 341 9.59 -0.83 -9.90
C ASN A 341 9.02 -2.25 -10.10
N ASN A 342 8.59 -2.61 -11.31
CA ASN A 342 7.98 -3.89 -11.65
C ASN A 342 6.80 -4.29 -10.74
N THR A 343 6.01 -3.31 -10.27
CA THR A 343 4.85 -3.56 -9.38
C THR A 343 3.54 -3.66 -10.15
N ILE A 344 3.44 -2.90 -11.25
CA ILE A 344 2.33 -2.93 -12.21
C ILE A 344 2.92 -2.89 -13.61
N ILE A 345 2.30 -3.63 -14.54
CA ILE A 345 2.53 -3.51 -15.97
C ILE A 345 1.33 -2.73 -16.54
N PRO A 346 1.45 -1.40 -16.76
CA PRO A 346 0.34 -0.58 -17.19
C PRO A 346 -0.09 -0.96 -18.60
N LYS A 347 -1.40 -0.98 -18.83
CA LYS A 347 -1.99 -1.17 -20.17
C LYS A 347 -3.09 -0.15 -20.36
N CYS A 348 -3.11 0.48 -21.53
CA CYS A 348 -4.15 1.43 -21.89
C CYS A 348 -5.08 0.91 -22.98
N SER A 349 -6.19 1.62 -23.11
CA SER A 349 -7.12 1.57 -24.23
C SER A 349 -7.64 2.98 -24.55
N PRO A 350 -8.15 3.23 -25.77
CA PRO A 350 -8.87 4.45 -26.09
C PRO A 350 -10.10 4.63 -25.17
N LEU A 351 -10.27 5.81 -24.57
CA LEU A 351 -11.42 6.05 -23.68
C LEU A 351 -12.76 6.06 -24.44
N PHE A 352 -12.77 6.71 -25.60
CA PHE A 352 -13.91 6.75 -26.52
C PHE A 352 -13.63 5.77 -27.65
N ASP A 353 -13.96 4.51 -27.40
CA ASP A 353 -13.98 3.49 -28.43
C ASP A 353 -15.44 3.23 -28.83
N GLU A 354 -16.07 4.26 -29.40
CA GLU A 354 -17.40 4.14 -29.98
C GLU A 354 -17.26 3.43 -31.32
N ASP A 355 -17.84 2.24 -31.39
CA ASP A 355 -17.94 1.38 -32.56
C ASP A 355 -16.60 0.84 -33.09
N ALA A 356 -16.31 -0.39 -32.65
CA ALA A 356 -15.78 -1.42 -33.52
C ALA A 356 -16.73 -1.60 -34.73
N SER A 357 -16.78 -0.62 -35.62
CA SER A 357 -17.27 -0.84 -36.97
C SER A 357 -16.47 -2.01 -37.54
N GLU A 358 -17.14 -2.95 -38.21
CA GLU A 358 -16.53 -4.17 -38.76
C GLU A 358 -15.37 -3.87 -39.74
N ASP A 359 -15.19 -2.60 -40.14
CA ASP A 359 -14.13 -2.05 -41.00
C ASP A 359 -13.05 -1.22 -40.27
N GLY A 360 -13.10 -1.11 -38.94
CA GLY A 360 -12.20 -0.30 -38.12
C GLY A 360 -10.76 -0.82 -38.15
N GLN A 361 -9.94 -0.30 -39.08
CA GLN A 361 -8.54 -0.69 -39.18
C GLN A 361 -7.81 -0.31 -37.90
N HIS A 362 -7.34 -1.34 -37.19
CA HIS A 362 -6.43 -1.17 -36.07
C HIS A 362 -4.99 -1.11 -36.57
N PHE A 363 -4.17 -0.39 -35.84
CA PHE A 363 -2.77 -0.17 -36.12
C PHE A 363 -1.94 -0.54 -34.90
N TYR A 364 -0.76 -1.10 -35.16
CA TYR A 364 0.25 -1.21 -34.12
C TYR A 364 0.68 0.18 -33.68
N GLY A 365 0.98 0.30 -32.39
CA GLY A 365 1.53 1.52 -31.85
C GLY A 365 2.33 1.30 -30.59
N SER A 366 2.92 2.38 -30.10
CA SER A 366 3.63 2.45 -28.83
C SER A 366 3.20 3.71 -28.09
N VAL A 367 3.14 3.64 -26.76
CA VAL A 367 2.77 4.78 -25.91
C VAL A 367 3.94 5.14 -25.01
N ILE A 368 4.41 6.38 -25.14
CA ILE A 368 5.58 6.92 -24.44
C ILE A 368 5.20 8.13 -23.60
N GLY A 369 5.93 8.35 -22.52
CA GLY A 369 5.74 9.51 -21.65
C GLY A 369 6.36 10.80 -22.20
N PRO A 370 6.24 11.92 -21.46
CA PRO A 370 6.65 13.23 -21.92
C PRO A 370 8.17 13.44 -21.92
N SER A 371 8.94 12.61 -21.19
CA SER A 371 10.39 12.70 -21.11
C SER A 371 11.07 12.26 -22.40
N ASP A 372 12.27 12.79 -22.67
CA ASP A 372 13.13 12.34 -23.76
C ASP A 372 14.02 11.14 -23.34
N CYS A 373 13.75 10.55 -22.17
CA CYS A 373 14.49 9.41 -21.67
C CYS A 373 14.04 8.10 -22.34
N GLN A 374 15.01 7.25 -22.69
CA GLN A 374 14.76 5.96 -23.34
C GLN A 374 13.92 4.98 -22.49
N ILE A 375 13.89 5.15 -21.17
CA ILE A 375 13.08 4.31 -20.27
C ILE A 375 11.63 4.81 -20.11
N ASP A 376 11.30 5.99 -20.66
CA ASP A 376 9.95 6.58 -20.59
C ASP A 376 9.01 5.99 -21.65
N ILE A 377 9.14 4.69 -21.90
CA ILE A 377 8.21 3.92 -22.73
C ILE A 377 7.23 3.28 -21.75
N ILE A 378 5.95 3.64 -21.84
CA ILE A 378 4.93 3.16 -20.89
C ILE A 378 4.38 1.82 -21.38
N GLN A 379 3.91 1.77 -22.63
CA GLN A 379 3.42 0.56 -23.28
C GLN A 379 4.12 0.36 -24.61
N GLU A 380 4.96 -0.67 -24.70
CA GLU A 380 5.81 -0.94 -25.87
C GLU A 380 4.98 -1.22 -27.12
N VAL A 381 3.96 -2.07 -26.99
CA VAL A 381 3.07 -2.46 -28.08
C VAL A 381 1.62 -2.28 -27.67
N CYS A 382 0.89 -1.54 -28.48
CA CYS A 382 -0.57 -1.46 -28.44
C CYS A 382 -1.15 -1.71 -29.83
N HIS A 383 -2.45 -1.99 -29.87
CA HIS A 383 -3.18 -2.24 -31.10
C HIS A 383 -4.54 -1.55 -31.01
N PHE A 384 -4.60 -0.32 -31.51
CA PHE A 384 -5.74 0.58 -31.36
C PHE A 384 -6.25 1.03 -32.74
N ARG A 385 -7.46 1.58 -32.80
CA ARG A 385 -7.81 2.48 -33.91
C ARG A 385 -6.80 3.61 -34.01
N LYS A 386 -6.68 4.23 -35.18
CA LYS A 386 -5.88 5.45 -35.31
C LYS A 386 -6.43 6.52 -34.35
N MET A 387 -5.63 6.90 -33.37
CA MET A 387 -5.93 8.01 -32.45
C MET A 387 -5.23 9.30 -32.85
N ASP A 388 -5.76 10.46 -32.49
CA ASP A 388 -5.21 11.78 -32.78
C ASP A 388 -4.85 12.58 -31.52
N VAL A 389 -4.05 13.64 -31.69
CA VAL A 389 -3.64 14.54 -30.60
C VAL A 389 -4.88 15.17 -29.97
N GLY A 390 -4.93 15.19 -28.64
CA GLY A 390 -6.08 15.63 -27.86
C GLY A 390 -7.04 14.51 -27.46
N GLU A 391 -6.91 13.30 -28.01
CA GLU A 391 -7.67 12.15 -27.54
C GLU A 391 -7.13 11.58 -26.22
N TRP A 392 -7.98 10.84 -25.51
CA TRP A 392 -7.72 10.33 -24.17
C TRP A 392 -7.53 8.82 -24.15
N LEU A 393 -6.53 8.38 -23.40
CA LEU A 393 -6.28 6.99 -23.06
C LEU A 393 -6.67 6.75 -21.60
N ILE A 394 -7.32 5.61 -21.34
CA ILE A 394 -7.60 5.12 -19.99
C ILE A 394 -6.63 4.00 -19.64
N TRP A 395 -6.08 4.05 -18.43
CA TRP A 395 -5.19 3.06 -17.84
C TRP A 395 -5.87 2.49 -16.60
N GLU A 396 -6.44 1.30 -16.74
CA GLU A 396 -7.08 0.61 -15.61
C GLU A 396 -6.05 0.06 -14.63
N ASN A 397 -6.50 -0.25 -13.42
CA ASN A 397 -5.68 -0.87 -12.37
C ASN A 397 -4.49 -0.01 -11.90
N MET A 398 -4.61 1.31 -12.02
CA MET A 398 -3.54 2.27 -11.71
C MET A 398 -3.65 2.83 -10.30
N GLY A 399 -4.02 2.01 -9.32
CA GLY A 399 -4.17 2.47 -7.93
C GLY A 399 -3.05 2.08 -6.98
N ALA A 400 -2.11 1.22 -7.37
CA ALA A 400 -1.03 0.76 -6.51
C ALA A 400 0.33 1.25 -7.02
N TYR A 401 1.07 1.94 -6.16
CA TYR A 401 2.42 2.48 -6.45
C TYR A 401 2.46 3.44 -7.65
N SER A 402 1.34 4.09 -7.93
CA SER A 402 1.10 4.93 -9.12
C SER A 402 0.70 6.36 -8.79
N LEU A 403 0.14 6.62 -7.61
CA LEU A 403 0.09 7.99 -7.10
C LEU A 403 1.49 8.31 -6.62
N SER A 404 2.19 9.10 -7.44
CA SER A 404 3.55 9.57 -7.24
C SER A 404 3.82 9.82 -5.75
N SER A 405 4.85 9.16 -5.22
CA SER A 405 5.32 9.25 -3.83
C SER A 405 5.90 10.62 -3.47
N TYR A 406 5.37 11.71 -4.04
CA TYR A 406 5.60 13.04 -3.53
C TYR A 406 4.92 13.08 -2.15
N GLU A 407 5.69 12.71 -1.12
CA GLU A 407 5.64 13.44 0.13
C GLU A 407 5.58 14.92 -0.26
N GLU A 408 4.57 15.64 0.21
CA GLU A 408 4.46 17.06 -0.10
C GLU A 408 5.84 17.70 0.08
N PRO A 409 6.43 18.30 -0.96
CA PRO A 409 7.70 18.98 -0.79
C PRO A 409 7.46 20.06 0.24
N PHE A 410 8.15 19.95 1.38
CA PHE A 410 8.32 21.03 2.33
C PHE A 410 8.72 22.28 1.52
N ASP A 411 7.82 23.25 1.39
CA ASP A 411 8.02 24.61 0.84
C ASP A 411 9.13 24.74 -0.23
N LEU A 412 8.95 24.07 -1.37
CA LEU A 412 9.64 24.45 -2.59
C LEU A 412 8.62 25.10 -3.52
N GLU A 413 8.69 26.42 -3.65
CA GLU A 413 8.02 27.23 -4.67
C GLU A 413 8.56 26.90 -6.09
N THR A 414 8.69 25.62 -6.44
CA THR A 414 8.97 25.19 -7.82
C THR A 414 7.65 24.81 -8.46
N THR A 415 7.38 25.38 -9.64
CA THR A 415 6.25 25.08 -10.53
C THR A 415 6.31 23.65 -11.12
N GLU A 416 6.87 22.69 -10.39
CA GLU A 416 7.13 21.33 -10.84
C GLU A 416 5.90 20.46 -10.57
N SER A 417 5.30 19.99 -11.68
CA SER A 417 4.35 18.87 -11.81
C SER A 417 3.63 18.42 -10.54
N LEU A 418 2.58 19.13 -10.14
CA LEU A 418 1.61 18.61 -9.16
C LEU A 418 1.07 17.24 -9.61
N PRO A 419 0.86 16.29 -8.68
CA PRO A 419 0.31 14.98 -9.01
C PRO A 419 -1.05 15.11 -9.70
N PRO A 420 -1.41 14.18 -10.61
CA PRO A 420 -2.72 14.20 -11.26
C PRO A 420 -3.86 14.17 -10.21
N PRO A 421 -4.86 15.06 -10.31
CA PRO A 421 -5.97 15.09 -9.36
C PRO A 421 -6.81 13.81 -9.45
N VAL A 422 -7.44 13.42 -8.34
CA VAL A 422 -8.33 12.25 -8.26
C VAL A 422 -9.78 12.71 -8.19
N PHE A 423 -10.64 12.12 -9.02
CA PHE A 423 -12.09 12.32 -9.00
C PHE A 423 -12.77 11.05 -8.45
N TYR A 424 -13.57 11.22 -7.40
CA TYR A 424 -14.15 10.10 -6.66
C TYR A 424 -15.61 9.89 -7.06
N PHE A 425 -16.02 8.62 -7.18
CA PHE A 425 -17.40 8.27 -7.42
C PHE A 425 -17.83 6.99 -6.72
N VAL A 426 -19.14 6.84 -6.54
CA VAL A 426 -19.75 5.72 -5.82
C VAL A 426 -21.23 5.60 -6.17
N SER A 427 -21.82 4.41 -6.04
CA SER A 427 -23.28 4.25 -6.10
C SER A 427 -23.92 4.64 -4.77
N ASN A 428 -25.21 4.97 -4.77
CA ASN A 428 -25.91 5.34 -3.55
C ASN A 428 -26.03 4.16 -2.60
N GLU A 429 -26.18 2.93 -3.11
CA GLU A 429 -26.18 1.71 -2.30
C GLU A 429 -24.84 1.52 -1.58
N ASP A 430 -23.73 1.57 -2.32
CA ASP A 430 -22.39 1.40 -1.75
C ASP A 430 -22.05 2.54 -0.78
N TRP A 431 -22.48 3.76 -1.10
CA TRP A 431 -22.33 4.91 -0.22
C TRP A 431 -23.00 4.68 1.14
N GLN A 432 -24.25 4.18 1.16
CA GLN A 432 -24.94 3.83 2.39
C GLN A 432 -24.20 2.74 3.18
N GLY A 433 -23.56 1.78 2.50
CA GLY A 433 -22.70 0.79 3.14
C GLY A 433 -21.49 1.40 3.83
N ILE A 434 -20.79 2.31 3.14
CA ILE A 434 -19.59 3.00 3.65
C ILE A 434 -19.96 3.90 4.84
N ILE A 435 -21.00 4.73 4.72
CA ILE A 435 -21.42 5.63 5.81
C ILE A 435 -22.13 4.87 6.94
N GLY A 436 -22.87 3.81 6.62
CA GLY A 436 -23.60 3.01 7.61
C GLY A 436 -22.67 2.17 8.47
N GLY A 437 -21.53 1.73 7.92
CA GLY A 437 -20.43 1.13 8.67
C GLY A 437 -19.72 2.15 9.58
N SER A 438 -19.57 3.39 9.11
CA SER A 438 -18.95 4.47 9.88
C SER A 438 -19.90 5.13 10.91
N ASN A 439 -21.22 5.10 10.75
CA ASN A 439 -22.19 5.65 11.73
C ASN A 439 -22.27 4.89 13.07
N LYS A 440 -21.49 3.82 13.27
CA LYS A 440 -21.23 3.28 14.62
C LYS A 440 -20.06 3.98 15.33
N MET A 441 -19.36 4.88 14.65
CA MET A 441 -18.32 5.74 15.19
C MET A 441 -18.58 7.19 14.72
N ASN A 442 -19.02 8.03 15.66
CA ASN A 442 -19.23 9.47 15.53
C ASN A 442 -20.62 9.93 15.08
N ASP A 443 -21.61 9.67 15.94
CA ASP A 443 -22.58 10.73 16.25
C ASP A 443 -21.79 11.93 16.82
N GLN A 444 -21.50 12.93 15.99
CA GLN A 444 -21.55 14.35 16.37
C GLN A 444 -21.34 15.28 15.16
N ASN A 445 -22.44 16.00 14.86
CA ASN A 445 -22.56 17.32 14.26
C ASN A 445 -22.54 17.46 12.73
N CYS A 446 -23.76 17.36 12.21
CA CYS A 446 -24.27 18.07 11.05
C CYS A 446 -23.88 19.56 11.03
N LEU A 447 -23.68 20.04 9.80
CA LEU A 447 -23.50 21.41 9.35
C LEU A 447 -24.56 22.39 9.90
N GLU A 448 -24.10 23.47 10.54
CA GLU A 448 -24.72 24.81 10.47
C GLU A 448 -23.80 25.85 11.14
N SER A 449 -23.09 26.66 10.35
CA SER A 449 -22.84 28.10 10.61
C SER A 449 -21.75 28.68 9.70
N PHE A 450 -22.14 29.11 8.50
CA PHE A 450 -21.42 30.15 7.74
C PHE A 450 -22.37 31.32 7.54
N TYR A 451 -22.59 32.13 8.58
CA TYR A 451 -23.06 33.51 8.44
C TYR A 451 -22.68 34.33 9.69
N TYR A 452 -22.21 35.55 9.43
CA TYR A 452 -21.79 36.61 10.35
C TYR A 452 -20.32 36.67 10.78
N GLN A 453 -19.58 37.40 9.95
CA GLN A 453 -18.44 38.23 10.29
C GLN A 453 -18.93 39.45 11.10
N SER A 454 -18.33 39.74 12.27
CA SER A 454 -17.78 41.08 12.60
C SER A 454 -17.37 41.21 14.08
N LEU A 455 -16.16 41.73 14.27
CA LEU A 455 -15.70 42.67 15.30
C LEU A 455 -16.10 42.42 16.77
N LEU A 456 -15.09 42.20 17.63
CA LEU A 456 -14.70 43.18 18.66
C LEU A 456 -13.37 42.79 19.33
N THR A 457 -12.58 43.83 19.54
CA THR A 457 -11.35 43.95 20.32
C THR A 457 -11.55 43.63 21.80
N GLU A 458 -10.56 43.02 22.46
CA GLU A 458 -9.95 43.59 23.67
C GLU A 458 -8.71 42.81 24.14
N SER A 459 -7.76 43.59 24.67
CA SER A 459 -6.44 43.23 25.18
C SER A 459 -6.46 42.93 26.68
N VAL A 460 -5.70 41.94 27.16
CA VAL A 460 -5.09 41.90 28.52
C VAL A 460 -3.88 40.95 28.43
N VAL A 461 -2.64 41.43 28.29
CA VAL A 461 -1.62 41.74 29.33
C VAL A 461 -1.41 40.61 30.35
N GLY A 462 -0.24 39.98 30.29
CA GLY A 462 0.29 39.07 31.32
C GLY A 462 1.77 38.77 31.07
N SER A 463 2.63 39.66 31.56
CA SER A 463 4.08 39.54 31.59
C SER A 463 4.55 38.46 32.56
N ILE A 464 5.54 37.66 32.13
CA ILE A 464 6.32 36.73 32.97
C ILE A 464 7.64 37.42 33.31
N GLU A 465 7.98 37.48 34.60
CA GLU A 465 9.27 37.91 35.12
C GLU A 465 10.32 36.77 35.09
N ASP A 466 11.57 37.20 35.04
CA ASP A 466 12.81 36.49 34.76
C ASP A 466 13.34 35.51 35.83
N VAL A 467 13.91 34.40 35.35
CA VAL A 467 15.30 33.89 35.54
C VAL A 467 15.90 33.84 36.97
N HIS A 468 16.24 32.63 37.45
CA HIS A 468 17.62 32.11 37.56
C HIS A 468 17.72 30.71 38.23
N SER A 469 18.43 29.82 37.52
CA SER A 469 19.31 28.69 37.93
C SER A 469 19.22 28.08 39.34
N ILE A 470 19.29 26.76 39.43
CA ILE A 470 20.51 26.01 39.86
C ILE A 470 20.34 24.51 39.54
N THR A 471 21.43 23.95 39.04
CA THR A 471 21.79 22.56 38.77
C THR A 471 21.72 21.65 40.00
N SER A 472 21.28 20.40 39.82
CA SER A 472 21.85 19.24 40.53
C SER A 472 21.63 17.96 39.73
N THR A 473 22.72 17.49 39.15
CA THR A 473 23.01 16.14 38.68
C THR A 473 22.94 15.13 39.82
N GLU A 474 22.24 14.02 39.62
CA GLU A 474 22.55 12.74 40.27
C GLU A 474 22.69 11.68 39.16
N GLU A 475 23.92 11.16 39.07
CA GLU A 475 24.37 10.08 38.21
C GLU A 475 23.88 8.75 38.79
N TYR A 476 23.36 7.87 37.94
CA TYR A 476 23.35 6.42 38.20
C TYR A 476 24.23 5.79 37.13
N GLU A 477 25.45 5.41 37.55
CA GLU A 477 26.37 4.54 36.83
C GLU A 477 25.81 3.10 36.83
N ASP A 478 25.70 2.49 35.64
CA ASP A 478 25.35 1.07 35.47
C ASP A 478 26.39 0.38 34.56
N GLU A 479 27.68 0.66 34.83
CA GLU A 479 28.84 0.08 34.10
C GLU A 479 28.92 -1.45 34.24
N ASP A 480 28.37 -2.03 35.31
CA ASP A 480 28.37 -3.47 35.60
C ASP A 480 27.50 -4.30 34.63
N THR A 481 26.56 -3.65 33.93
CA THR A 481 25.67 -4.29 32.94
C THR A 481 26.31 -4.36 31.56
N MET A 482 27.14 -3.37 31.23
CA MET A 482 27.83 -3.29 29.94
C MET A 482 28.96 -4.32 29.84
N GLU A 483 29.70 -4.54 30.93
CA GLU A 483 30.80 -5.52 30.94
C GLU A 483 30.29 -6.96 30.81
N LYS A 484 29.18 -7.30 31.49
CA LYS A 484 28.51 -8.61 31.36
C LYS A 484 27.92 -8.87 29.96
N LEU A 485 27.45 -7.82 29.29
CA LEU A 485 26.97 -7.91 27.90
C LEU A 485 28.14 -8.10 26.93
N GLN A 486 29.25 -7.40 27.14
CA GLN A 486 30.43 -7.49 26.28
C GLN A 486 31.09 -8.88 26.31
N GLU A 487 31.20 -9.50 27.49
CA GLU A 487 31.71 -10.87 27.63
C GLU A 487 30.81 -11.92 26.94
N LEU A 488 29.50 -11.70 26.94
CA LEU A 488 28.52 -12.53 26.24
C LEU A 488 28.67 -12.45 24.71
N PHE A 489 29.05 -11.30 24.15
CA PHE A 489 29.25 -11.12 22.71
C PHE A 489 30.58 -11.70 22.20
N ASN A 490 31.65 -11.63 22.99
CA ASN A 490 32.92 -12.28 22.64
C ASN A 490 32.78 -13.81 22.55
N PHE A 491 31.85 -14.40 23.29
CA PHE A 491 31.57 -15.83 23.21
C PHE A 491 30.95 -16.24 21.85
N PHE A 492 30.10 -15.39 21.26
CA PHE A 492 29.43 -15.70 19.99
C PHE A 492 30.35 -15.59 18.76
N GLU A 493 31.34 -14.68 18.76
CA GLU A 493 32.32 -14.59 17.66
C GLU A 493 33.25 -15.80 17.60
N SER A 494 33.55 -16.43 18.75
CA SER A 494 34.42 -17.61 18.81
C SER A 494 33.77 -18.93 18.40
N VAL A 495 32.43 -18.98 18.32
CA VAL A 495 31.68 -20.21 17.98
C VAL A 495 31.41 -20.31 16.46
N TYR A 496 31.58 -19.22 15.71
CA TYR A 496 31.36 -19.17 14.25
C TYR A 496 32.57 -18.67 13.46
N SER A 497 33.78 -18.85 14.01
CA SER A 497 35.07 -18.69 13.30
C SER A 497 35.70 -20.04 12.96
#